data_AF-A0A161KDB8-F1
#
_entry.id   AF-A0A161KDB8-F1
#
_cell.length_a   1.000
_cell.length_b   1.000
_cell.length_c   1.000
_cell.angle_alpha   90.00
_cell.angle_beta   90.00
_cell.angle_gamma   90.00
#
_symmetry.space_group_name_H-M   'P 1'
#
loop_
_entity.id
_entity.type
_entity.pdbx_description
1 polymer ?
#
loop_
_entity_poly.entity_id
_entity_poly.type
_entity_poly.pdbx_seq_one_letter_code
_entity_poly.pdbx_strand_id
1 'polypeptide(L)'
;MTSKELLVLIVRDGGLRSALTARLSLQGESLVTLEADPEDPYIRRVAPAPRILVIDKATLGGRLQAVAASRHWRGVIALADDTEEGDAGDPLSIVRHGQALTGVAETLARWRLARA
;
A
#
# COMPACT_ATOMS: atom_id res chain seq x y z
N MET A 1 -0.51 17.65 15.51
CA MET A 1 -1.38 16.47 15.37
C MET A 1 -1.08 15.82 14.03
N THR A 2 -0.24 14.79 14.01
CA THR A 2 0.06 14.04 12.79
C THR A 2 -1.19 13.26 12.39
N SER A 3 -1.82 13.66 11.29
CA SER A 3 -2.94 12.90 10.72
C SER A 3 -2.43 11.49 10.43
N LYS A 4 -2.88 10.48 11.19
CA LYS A 4 -2.49 9.08 10.98
C LYS A 4 -2.99 8.69 9.59
N GLU A 5 -2.07 8.51 8.65
CA GLU A 5 -2.39 8.03 7.31
C GLU A 5 -3.05 6.64 7.43
N LEU A 6 -4.15 6.42 6.71
CA LEU A 6 -4.81 5.12 6.68
C LEU A 6 -4.13 4.22 5.64
N LEU A 7 -3.67 3.06 6.04
CA LEU A 7 -3.17 2.03 5.13
C LEU A 7 -4.35 1.18 4.64
N VAL A 8 -4.52 1.09 3.33
CA VAL A 8 -5.54 0.23 2.70
C VAL A 8 -4.84 -0.97 2.09
N LEU A 9 -5.14 -2.16 2.61
CA LEU A 9 -4.53 -3.42 2.17
C LEU A 9 -5.50 -4.17 1.25
N ILE A 10 -5.13 -4.32 -0.02
CA ILE A 10 -5.83 -5.15 -1.02
C ILE A 10 -4.85 -6.24 -1.45
N VAL A 11 -4.68 -7.23 -0.57
CA VAL A 11 -3.75 -8.36 -0.76
C VAL A 11 -4.56 -9.65 -0.83
N ARG A 12 -4.35 -10.41 -1.90
CA ARG A 12 -5.08 -11.65 -2.22
C ARG A 12 -4.60 -12.82 -1.39
N ASP A 13 -3.30 -12.90 -1.13
CA ASP A 13 -2.75 -13.93 -0.26
C ASP A 13 -3.16 -13.67 1.20
N GLY A 14 -3.99 -14.57 1.74
CA GLY A 14 -4.52 -14.43 3.10
C GLY A 14 -3.45 -14.52 4.18
N GLY A 15 -2.41 -15.31 3.98
CA GLY A 15 -1.30 -15.46 4.93
C GLY A 15 -0.47 -14.19 5.00
N LEU A 16 -0.08 -13.65 3.85
CA LEU A 16 0.67 -12.41 3.72
C LEU A 16 -0.14 -11.22 4.22
N ARG A 17 -1.43 -11.14 3.86
CA ARG A 17 -2.35 -10.11 4.36
C ARG A 17 -2.40 -10.11 5.89
N SER A 18 -2.49 -11.29 6.50
CA SER A 18 -2.52 -11.44 7.95
C SER A 18 -1.18 -11.04 8.59
N ALA A 19 -0.06 -11.45 7.99
CA ALA A 19 1.28 -11.09 8.46
C ALA A 19 1.56 -9.59 8.36
N LEU A 20 1.19 -8.95 7.24
CA LEU A 20 1.29 -7.49 7.06
C LEU A 20 0.43 -6.75 8.07
N THR A 21 -0.82 -7.17 8.23
CA THR A 21 -1.75 -6.60 9.22
C THR A 21 -1.16 -6.63 10.62
N ALA A 22 -0.67 -7.80 11.07
CA ALA A 22 -0.07 -7.95 12.39
C ALA A 22 1.18 -7.05 12.54
N ARG A 23 2.09 -7.10 11.57
CA ARG A 23 3.35 -6.35 11.59
C ARG A 23 3.15 -4.84 11.64
N LEU A 24 2.24 -4.31 10.82
CA LEU A 24 1.93 -2.89 10.74
C LEU A 24 1.11 -2.42 11.96
N SER A 25 0.20 -3.25 12.47
CA SER A 25 -0.53 -2.95 13.70
C SER A 25 0.42 -2.81 14.90
N LEU A 26 1.44 -3.66 15.00
CA LEU A 26 2.49 -3.55 16.03
C LEU A 26 3.31 -2.26 15.92
N GLN A 27 3.38 -1.65 14.73
CA GLN A 27 3.99 -0.32 14.52
C GLN A 27 3.03 0.83 14.84
N GLY A 28 1.80 0.52 15.26
CA GLY A 28 0.76 1.50 15.55
C GLY A 28 0.09 2.07 14.30
N GLU A 29 0.20 1.41 13.16
CA GLU A 29 -0.45 1.85 11.92
C GLU A 29 -1.97 1.77 12.02
N SER A 30 -2.66 2.72 11.38
CA SER A 30 -4.10 2.60 11.14
C SER A 30 -4.28 1.93 9.80
N LEU A 31 -4.98 0.79 9.76
CA LEU A 31 -5.13 0.02 8.55
C LEU A 31 -6.53 -0.55 8.39
N VAL A 32 -6.92 -0.77 7.13
CA VAL A 32 -8.12 -1.50 6.73
C VAL A 32 -7.75 -2.50 5.65
N THR A 33 -8.22 -3.73 5.79
CA THR A 33 -8.10 -4.76 4.77
C THR A 33 -9.38 -4.80 3.95
N LEU A 34 -9.26 -4.80 2.62
CA LEU A 34 -10.39 -4.83 1.71
C LEU A 34 -10.21 -5.91 0.64
N GLU A 35 -11.33 -6.49 0.24
CA GLU A 35 -11.44 -7.36 -0.93
C GLU A 35 -12.28 -6.63 -1.98
N ALA A 36 -11.72 -5.57 -2.56
CA ALA A 36 -12.40 -4.68 -3.50
C ALA A 36 -11.42 -4.15 -4.57
N ASP A 37 -11.94 -3.58 -5.65
CA ASP A 37 -11.13 -2.82 -6.59
C ASP A 37 -10.65 -1.51 -5.93
N PRO A 38 -9.37 -1.12 -6.05
CA PRO A 38 -8.87 0.14 -5.47
C PRO A 38 -9.58 1.40 -5.98
N GLU A 39 -10.27 1.33 -7.12
CA GLU A 39 -11.05 2.44 -7.66
C GLU A 39 -12.52 2.42 -7.19
N ASP A 40 -12.92 1.44 -6.38
CA ASP A 40 -14.29 1.28 -5.89
C ASP A 40 -14.77 2.54 -5.14
N PRO A 41 -15.91 3.13 -5.53
CA PRO A 41 -16.51 4.28 -4.85
C PRO A 41 -16.76 4.07 -3.36
N TYR A 42 -16.93 2.83 -2.90
CA TYR A 42 -17.08 2.50 -1.48
C TYR A 42 -15.84 2.88 -0.67
N ILE A 43 -14.63 2.62 -1.20
CA ILE A 43 -13.35 2.98 -0.57
C ILE A 43 -13.29 4.49 -0.33
N ARG A 44 -13.78 5.28 -1.30
CA ARG A 44 -13.86 6.75 -1.20
C ARG A 44 -14.69 7.21 -0.01
N ARG A 45 -15.74 6.45 0.33
CA ARG A 45 -16.69 6.79 1.40
C ARG A 45 -16.19 6.39 2.79
N VAL A 46 -15.55 5.23 2.92
CA VAL A 46 -15.17 4.67 4.23
C VAL A 46 -13.79 5.08 4.73
N ALA A 47 -12.95 5.61 3.84
CA ALA A 47 -11.57 5.98 4.13
C ALA A 47 -11.30 7.45 3.70
N PRO A 48 -11.74 8.45 4.48
CA PRO A 48 -11.36 9.83 4.19
C PRO A 48 -9.84 10.01 4.30
N ALA A 49 -9.26 10.74 3.34
CA ALA A 49 -7.82 10.93 3.13
C ALA A 49 -7.09 11.49 4.37
N PRO A 50 -5.75 11.30 4.50
CA PRO A 50 -4.81 10.68 3.55
C PRO A 50 -4.67 9.16 3.67
N ARG A 51 -4.57 8.46 2.54
CA ARG A 51 -4.51 6.99 2.44
C ARG A 51 -3.37 6.49 1.56
N ILE A 52 -2.69 5.43 2.02
CA ILE A 52 -1.66 4.70 1.26
C ILE A 52 -2.24 3.35 0.88
N LEU A 53 -2.14 2.98 -0.39
CA LEU A 53 -2.57 1.68 -0.89
C LEU A 53 -1.41 0.68 -0.81
N VAL A 54 -1.66 -0.52 -0.28
CA VAL A 54 -0.80 -1.68 -0.39
C VAL A 54 -1.56 -2.76 -1.15
N ILE A 55 -1.07 -3.17 -2.32
CA ILE A 55 -1.84 -4.00 -3.25
C ILE A 55 -0.95 -4.95 -4.05
N ASP A 56 -1.44 -6.15 -4.36
CA ASP A 56 -0.75 -7.02 -5.33
C ASP A 56 -0.74 -6.38 -6.73
N LYS A 57 0.46 -6.22 -7.31
CA LYS A 57 0.64 -5.66 -8.65
C LYS A 57 -0.17 -6.41 -9.70
N ALA A 58 -0.23 -7.73 -9.60
CA ALA A 58 -1.02 -8.57 -10.50
C ALA A 58 -2.55 -8.34 -10.41
N THR A 59 -3.06 -7.70 -9.35
CA THR A 59 -4.47 -7.26 -9.27
C THR A 59 -4.73 -6.01 -10.11
N LEU A 60 -3.71 -5.17 -10.30
CA LEU A 60 -3.80 -3.94 -11.08
C LEU A 60 -3.55 -4.15 -12.57
N GLY A 61 -2.72 -5.14 -12.92
CA GLY A 61 -2.29 -5.34 -14.31
C GLY A 61 -1.63 -4.07 -14.86
N GLY A 62 -2.03 -3.65 -16.07
CA GLY A 62 -1.53 -2.43 -16.72
C GLY A 62 -1.97 -1.11 -16.06
N ARG A 63 -2.82 -1.14 -15.03
CA ARG A 63 -3.38 0.07 -14.40
C ARG A 63 -2.51 0.67 -13.30
N LEU A 64 -1.38 0.04 -12.95
CA LEU A 64 -0.57 0.47 -11.80
C LEU A 64 -0.23 1.97 -11.82
N GLN A 65 0.22 2.48 -12.97
CA GLN A 65 0.58 3.89 -13.11
C GLN A 65 -0.64 4.81 -13.02
N ALA A 66 -1.78 4.42 -13.58
CA ALA A 66 -3.01 5.21 -13.49
C ALA A 66 -3.52 5.30 -12.04
N VAL A 67 -3.42 4.20 -11.28
CA VAL A 67 -3.78 4.17 -9.87
C VAL A 67 -2.81 5.02 -9.04
N ALA A 68 -1.50 4.93 -9.28
CA ALA A 68 -0.49 5.74 -8.58
C ALA A 68 -0.60 7.24 -8.90
N ALA A 69 -0.96 7.61 -10.13
CA ALA A 69 -1.18 8.99 -10.54
C ALA A 69 -2.50 9.59 -10.02
N SER A 70 -3.40 8.75 -9.48
CA SER A 70 -4.67 9.20 -8.94
C SER A 70 -4.48 10.03 -7.67
N ARG A 71 -5.11 11.22 -7.61
CA ARG A 71 -5.14 12.08 -6.41
C ARG A 71 -5.83 11.44 -5.21
N HIS A 72 -6.46 10.28 -5.42
CA HIS A 72 -7.14 9.54 -4.38
C HIS A 72 -6.17 8.89 -3.38
N TRP A 73 -4.99 8.49 -3.86
CA TRP A 73 -3.95 7.84 -3.08
C TRP A 73 -2.81 8.82 -2.80
N ARG A 74 -2.32 8.82 -1.56
CA ARG A 74 -1.10 9.56 -1.20
C ARG A 74 0.17 8.80 -1.55
N GLY A 75 0.04 7.51 -1.82
CA GLY A 75 1.10 6.60 -2.18
C GLY A 75 0.53 5.22 -2.47
N VAL A 76 1.20 4.47 -3.34
CA VAL A 76 0.89 3.10 -3.72
C VAL A 76 2.12 2.24 -3.54
N ILE A 77 1.99 1.18 -2.76
CA ILE A 77 3.01 0.15 -2.57
C ILE A 77 2.49 -1.12 -3.26
N ALA A 78 3.07 -1.44 -4.41
CA ALA A 78 2.69 -2.59 -5.20
C ALA A 78 3.54 -3.81 -4.82
N LEU A 79 2.89 -4.91 -4.44
CA LEU A 79 3.53 -6.18 -4.15
C LEU A 79 3.70 -6.95 -5.46
N ALA A 80 4.95 -7.15 -5.86
CA ALA A 80 5.35 -7.75 -7.13
C ALA A 80 6.04 -9.10 -6.90
N ASP A 81 5.99 -9.98 -7.91
CA ASP A 81 6.70 -11.25 -7.86
C ASP A 81 8.22 -11.01 -7.70
N ASP A 82 8.91 -11.96 -7.05
CA ASP A 82 10.33 -11.83 -6.68
C ASP A 82 11.29 -11.64 -7.86
N THR A 83 10.83 -11.96 -9.08
CA THR A 83 11.58 -11.81 -10.34
C THR A 83 11.53 -10.40 -10.91
N GLU A 84 10.63 -9.55 -10.42
CA GLU A 84 10.49 -8.18 -10.92
C GLU A 84 11.45 -7.23 -10.19
N GLU A 85 12.10 -6.35 -10.96
CA GLU A 85 12.82 -5.20 -10.42
C GLU A 85 11.85 -4.06 -10.17
N GLY A 86 12.09 -3.29 -9.11
CA GLY A 86 11.38 -2.02 -8.97
C GLY A 86 11.76 -1.24 -7.72
N ASP A 87 12.32 -0.05 -7.95
CA ASP A 87 12.01 1.13 -7.14
C ASP A 87 11.52 2.21 -8.11
N ALA A 88 10.27 2.65 -7.93
CA ALA A 88 9.66 3.68 -8.78
C ALA A 88 9.60 5.06 -8.08
N GLY A 89 9.98 5.16 -6.80
CA GLY A 89 10.01 6.40 -6.02
C GLY A 89 8.62 6.93 -5.60
N ASP A 90 8.56 7.82 -4.59
CA ASP A 90 7.29 8.44 -4.14
C ASP A 90 6.55 9.12 -5.31
N PRO A 91 5.27 8.77 -5.62
CA PRO A 91 4.30 8.05 -4.78
C PRO A 91 4.10 6.57 -5.11
N LEU A 92 4.95 5.93 -5.90
CA LEU A 92 4.86 4.52 -6.27
C LEU A 92 6.10 3.73 -5.81
N SER A 93 5.92 2.78 -4.91
CA SER A 93 6.97 1.81 -4.56
C SER A 93 6.57 0.42 -5.04
N ILE A 94 7.54 -0.36 -5.52
CA ILE A 94 7.36 -1.77 -5.86
C ILE A 94 8.15 -2.57 -4.84
N VAL A 95 7.50 -3.52 -4.17
CA VAL A 95 8.10 -4.36 -3.15
C VAL A 95 7.88 -5.82 -3.55
N ARG A 96 8.93 -6.62 -3.46
CA ARG A 96 8.86 -8.05 -3.77
C ARG A 96 8.06 -8.81 -2.71
N HIS A 97 7.25 -9.81 -3.11
CA HIS A 97 6.45 -10.61 -2.19
C HIS A 97 7.30 -11.25 -1.08
N GLY A 98 8.46 -11.81 -1.39
CA GLY A 98 9.38 -12.41 -0.41
C GLY A 98 9.94 -11.40 0.60
N GLN A 99 9.87 -10.09 0.30
CA GLN A 99 10.31 -9.00 1.18
C GLN A 99 9.17 -8.11 1.66
N ALA A 100 7.91 -8.46 1.39
CA ALA A 100 6.77 -7.58 1.61
C ALA A 100 6.69 -6.99 3.03
N LEU A 101 6.94 -7.79 4.07
CA LEU A 101 6.88 -7.34 5.46
C LEU A 101 7.90 -6.22 5.75
N THR A 102 9.14 -6.41 5.33
CA THR A 102 10.23 -5.47 5.57
C THR A 102 10.13 -4.29 4.61
N GLY A 103 9.96 -4.56 3.31
CA GLY A 103 9.95 -3.54 2.26
C GLY A 103 8.77 -2.58 2.35
N VAL A 104 7.58 -3.03 2.76
CA VAL A 104 6.44 -2.12 3.02
C VAL A 104 6.75 -1.20 4.19
N ALA A 105 7.25 -1.74 5.31
CA ALA A 105 7.58 -0.95 6.49
C ALA A 105 8.69 0.08 6.22
N GLU A 106 9.74 -0.32 5.50
CA GLU A 106 10.84 0.57 5.10
C GLU A 106 10.38 1.65 4.13
N THR A 107 9.53 1.32 3.17
CA THR A 107 8.93 2.30 2.24
C THR A 107 8.14 3.35 3.01
N LEU A 108 7.28 2.93 3.95
CA LEU A 108 6.50 3.84 4.79
C LEU A 108 7.40 4.75 5.62
N ALA A 109 8.44 4.19 6.25
CA ALA A 109 9.40 4.97 7.03
C ALA A 109 10.12 6.02 6.16
N ARG A 110 10.59 5.62 4.97
CA ARG A 110 11.27 6.49 4.01
C ARG A 110 10.38 7.65 3.57
N TRP A 111 9.15 7.37 3.17
CA TRP A 111 8.19 8.41 2.74
C TRP A 111 7.86 9.39 3.86
N ARG A 112 7.75 8.92 5.10
CA ARG A 112 7.49 9.81 6.25
C ARG A 112 8.66 10.72 6.54
N LEU A 113 9.89 10.22 6.45
CA LEU A 113 11.09 11.05 6.62
C LEU A 113 11.19 12.12 5.53
N ALA A 114 10.86 11.79 4.28
CA ALA A 114 10.87 12.76 3.18
C ALA A 114 9.78 13.84 3.26
N ARG A 115 8.73 13.60 4.06
CA ARG A 115 7.56 14.47 4.20
C ARG A 115 7.50 15.21 5.54
N ALA A 116 8.47 14.97 6.43
CA ALA A 116 8.62 15.63 7.72
C ALA A 116 9.35 16.97 7.56
#